data_AF-A0A920W046-F1
#
_entry.id   AF-A0A920W046-F1
#
_cell.length_a   1.000
_cell.length_b   1.000
_cell.length_c   1.000
_cell.angle_alpha   90.00
_cell.angle_beta   90.00
_cell.angle_gamma   90.00
#
_symmetry.space_group_name_H-M   'P 1'
#
loop_
_entity.id
_entity.type
_entity.pdbx_description
1 polymer ?
#
loop_
_entity_poly.entity_id
_entity_poly.type
_entity_poly.pdbx_seq_one_letter_code
_entity_poly.pdbx_strand_id
1 'polypeptide(L)'
;MLIAITILTLLFACTNEGERHVVPNDYMTPELRARVDQLKSDLASEATNESSIVERADLLADWIDAYAMAGGEVGIDAPRVRLQATLAPTGQQAVNQSRNVDQFIREFILRDEEGSLGLLTSDTLGPFVVSSMAELRQTWRVGTKPIVTGGGFWVARHFNANWGTFQTENPAAAGYVSISTDDDDAVFERETIMASGPHGGFRSPQPAIHFAWLKVNWIVAPVSPLLTVIEVRVAQE
;
A
#
# COMPACT_ATOMS: atom_id res chain seq x y z
N MET A 1 -11.41 79.52 -22.47
CA MET A 1 -12.13 78.53 -21.65
C MET A 1 -12.17 77.24 -22.45
N LEU A 2 -11.33 76.28 -22.08
CA LEU A 2 -11.06 75.04 -22.81
C LEU A 2 -12.12 73.99 -22.43
N ILE A 3 -12.72 73.33 -23.42
CA ILE A 3 -13.64 72.20 -23.24
C ILE A 3 -12.79 70.92 -23.18
N ALA A 4 -12.84 70.23 -22.05
CA ALA A 4 -12.16 68.95 -21.85
C ALA A 4 -12.95 67.82 -22.51
N ILE A 5 -12.31 67.09 -23.42
CA ILE A 5 -12.83 65.88 -24.07
C ILE A 5 -12.29 64.68 -23.28
N THR A 6 -13.17 63.95 -22.61
CA THR A 6 -12.85 62.72 -21.89
C THR A 6 -12.89 61.54 -22.87
N ILE A 7 -11.74 60.92 -23.14
CA ILE A 7 -11.62 59.71 -23.96
C ILE A 7 -11.95 58.49 -23.10
N LEU A 8 -13.01 57.77 -23.47
CA LEU A 8 -13.43 56.51 -22.86
C LEU A 8 -12.69 55.36 -23.55
N THR A 9 -11.71 54.76 -22.88
CA THR A 9 -10.99 53.56 -23.32
C THR A 9 -11.82 52.31 -23.04
N LEU A 10 -12.30 51.65 -24.09
CA LEU A 10 -12.92 50.32 -24.04
C LEU A 10 -11.82 49.26 -23.83
N LEU A 11 -11.76 48.69 -22.63
CA LEU A 11 -10.98 47.48 -22.35
C LEU A 11 -11.68 46.28 -22.97
N PHE A 12 -11.12 45.75 -24.06
CA PHE A 12 -11.42 44.39 -24.52
C PHE A 12 -10.92 43.42 -23.44
N ALA A 13 -11.84 42.83 -22.69
CA ALA A 13 -11.55 41.68 -21.86
C ALA A 13 -11.24 40.50 -22.78
N CYS A 14 -9.95 40.16 -22.91
CA CYS A 14 -9.55 38.87 -23.44
C CYS A 14 -10.12 37.79 -22.52
N THR A 15 -11.18 37.12 -22.95
CA THR A 15 -11.62 35.85 -22.38
C THR A 15 -10.51 34.84 -22.66
N ASN A 16 -9.59 34.68 -21.70
CA ASN A 16 -8.77 33.49 -21.62
C ASN A 16 -9.73 32.31 -21.38
N GLU A 17 -10.16 31.65 -22.44
CA GLU A 17 -10.51 30.24 -22.40
C GLU A 17 -9.23 29.50 -22.03
N GLY A 18 -8.88 29.55 -20.74
CA GLY A 18 -7.95 28.60 -20.18
C GLY A 18 -8.54 27.23 -20.45
N GLU A 19 -7.86 26.44 -21.29
CA GLU A 19 -8.07 25.01 -21.37
C GLU A 19 -8.26 24.51 -19.94
N ARG A 20 -9.50 24.16 -19.59
CA ARG A 20 -9.74 23.37 -18.40
C ARG A 20 -8.98 22.08 -18.66
N HIS A 21 -7.79 21.98 -18.07
CA HIS A 21 -7.13 20.71 -17.90
C HIS A 21 -8.15 19.83 -17.17
N VAL A 22 -8.84 18.98 -17.93
CA VAL A 22 -9.66 17.93 -17.35
C VAL A 22 -8.64 17.01 -16.72
N VAL A 23 -8.41 17.17 -15.42
CA VAL A 23 -7.73 16.14 -14.64
C VAL A 23 -8.60 14.91 -14.84
N PRO A 24 -8.08 13.84 -15.48
CA PRO A 24 -8.85 12.62 -15.65
C PRO A 24 -9.35 12.18 -14.27
N ASN A 25 -10.65 11.86 -14.17
CA ASN A 25 -11.24 11.37 -12.92
C ASN A 25 -10.67 9.99 -12.52
N ASP A 26 -9.98 9.35 -13.47
CA ASP A 26 -9.31 8.07 -13.37
C ASP A 26 -7.85 8.23 -13.81
N TYR A 27 -6.91 7.63 -13.09
CA TYR A 27 -5.50 7.70 -13.43
C TYR A 27 -5.11 6.83 -14.64
N MET A 28 -6.01 5.97 -15.12
CA MET A 28 -5.84 5.17 -16.32
C MET A 28 -6.46 5.81 -17.55
N THR A 29 -5.93 5.46 -18.74
CA THR A 29 -6.69 5.66 -19.97
C THR A 29 -7.91 4.73 -20.00
N PRO A 30 -9.00 5.09 -20.71
CA PRO A 30 -10.18 4.24 -20.82
C PRO A 30 -9.87 2.83 -21.33
N GLU A 31 -8.91 2.70 -22.24
CA GLU A 31 -8.49 1.41 -22.80
C GLU A 31 -7.77 0.54 -21.76
N LEU A 32 -6.86 1.13 -20.96
CA LEU A 32 -6.17 0.41 -19.90
C LEU A 32 -7.15 -0.01 -18.80
N ARG A 33 -8.07 0.88 -18.43
CA ARG A 33 -9.13 0.60 -17.45
C ARG A 33 -9.95 -0.63 -17.87
N ALA A 34 -10.43 -0.66 -19.11
CA ALA A 34 -11.20 -1.79 -19.62
C ALA A 34 -10.42 -3.12 -19.59
N ARG A 35 -9.13 -3.10 -19.92
CA ARG A 35 -8.25 -4.28 -19.85
C ARG A 35 -8.03 -4.74 -18.41
N VAL A 36 -7.80 -3.81 -17.48
CA VAL A 36 -7.64 -4.10 -16.05
C VAL A 36 -8.91 -4.70 -15.48
N ASP A 37 -10.09 -4.17 -15.80
CA ASP A 37 -11.35 -4.72 -15.30
C ASP A 37 -11.62 -6.13 -15.85
N GLN A 38 -11.23 -6.40 -17.10
CA GLN A 38 -11.23 -7.76 -17.64
C GLN A 38 -10.25 -8.68 -16.89
N LEU A 39 -9.03 -8.21 -16.61
CA LEU A 39 -8.03 -8.97 -15.84
C LEU A 39 -8.54 -9.36 -14.45
N LYS A 40 -9.25 -8.45 -13.77
CA LYS A 40 -9.89 -8.73 -12.46
C LYS A 40 -10.90 -9.87 -12.59
N SER A 41 -11.75 -9.83 -13.62
CA SER A 41 -12.76 -10.88 -13.90
C SER A 41 -12.10 -12.23 -14.26
N ASP A 42 -11.06 -12.20 -15.09
CA ASP A 42 -10.35 -13.40 -15.52
C ASP A 42 -9.62 -14.06 -14.35
N LEU A 43 -9.01 -13.28 -13.46
CA LEU A 43 -8.37 -13.81 -12.26
C LEU A 43 -9.39 -14.44 -11.29
N ALA A 44 -10.58 -13.85 -11.16
CA ALA A 44 -11.65 -14.41 -10.34
C ALA A 44 -12.14 -15.77 -10.88
N SER A 45 -12.02 -15.98 -12.20
CA SER A 45 -12.44 -17.21 -12.87
C SER A 45 -11.34 -18.27 -12.90
N GLU A 46 -10.09 -17.86 -13.15
CA GLU A 46 -8.95 -18.75 -13.31
C GLU A 46 -7.66 -18.11 -12.77
N ALA A 47 -6.94 -18.85 -11.93
CA ALA A 47 -5.62 -18.46 -11.45
C ALA A 47 -4.61 -18.36 -12.60
N THR A 48 -3.62 -17.50 -12.47
CA THR A 48 -2.57 -17.39 -13.49
C THR A 48 -1.83 -18.72 -13.62
N ASN A 49 -1.48 -19.09 -14.85
CA ASN A 49 -0.74 -20.29 -15.18
C ASN A 49 0.30 -20.02 -16.27
N GLU A 50 1.05 -21.04 -16.67
CA GLU A 50 2.13 -20.91 -17.66
C GLU A 50 1.66 -20.33 -19.01
N SER A 51 0.41 -20.58 -19.41
CA SER A 51 -0.16 -20.04 -20.66
C SER A 51 -0.62 -18.59 -20.56
N SER A 52 -0.89 -18.08 -19.34
CA SER A 52 -1.46 -16.75 -19.12
C SER A 52 -0.49 -15.77 -18.44
N ILE A 53 0.61 -16.25 -17.85
CA ILE A 53 1.50 -15.43 -17.00
C ILE A 53 2.12 -14.27 -17.77
N VAL A 54 2.51 -14.47 -19.02
CA VAL A 54 3.16 -13.41 -19.82
C VAL A 54 2.21 -12.25 -20.04
N GLU A 55 0.99 -12.53 -20.52
CA GLU A 55 -0.01 -11.50 -20.79
C GLU A 55 -0.46 -10.79 -19.52
N ARG A 56 -0.72 -11.54 -18.43
CA ARG A 56 -1.16 -10.96 -17.16
C ARG A 56 -0.06 -10.14 -16.49
N ALA A 57 1.19 -10.57 -16.56
CA ALA A 57 2.32 -9.81 -16.02
C ALA A 57 2.57 -8.52 -16.82
N ASP A 58 2.42 -8.54 -18.14
CA ASP A 58 2.58 -7.35 -18.98
C ASP A 58 1.51 -6.30 -18.66
N LEU A 59 0.24 -6.71 -18.61
CA LEU A 59 -0.86 -5.82 -18.25
C LEU A 59 -0.77 -5.33 -16.80
N LEU A 60 -0.40 -6.19 -15.86
CA LEU A 60 -0.16 -5.78 -14.48
C LEU A 60 0.99 -4.75 -14.40
N ALA A 61 2.05 -4.90 -15.19
CA ALA A 61 3.14 -3.93 -15.23
C ALA A 61 2.67 -2.58 -15.77
N ASP A 62 1.87 -2.54 -16.84
CA ASP A 62 1.26 -1.30 -17.35
C ASP A 62 0.36 -0.63 -16.30
N TRP A 63 -0.39 -1.42 -15.54
CA TRP A 63 -1.20 -0.91 -14.42
C TRP A 63 -0.35 -0.33 -13.30
N ILE A 64 0.71 -1.05 -12.88
CA ILE A 64 1.68 -0.58 -11.88
C ILE A 64 2.28 0.76 -12.31
N ASP A 65 2.70 0.88 -13.57
CA ASP A 65 3.29 2.09 -14.12
C ASP A 65 2.28 3.26 -14.10
N ALA A 66 1.04 3.03 -14.52
CA ALA A 66 -0.02 4.04 -14.47
C ALA A 66 -0.31 4.51 -13.04
N TYR A 67 -0.41 3.58 -12.09
CA TYR A 67 -0.63 3.90 -10.68
C TYR A 67 0.54 4.68 -10.08
N ALA A 68 1.78 4.30 -10.40
CA ALA A 68 2.98 5.02 -9.96
C ALA A 68 3.05 6.44 -10.53
N MET A 69 2.74 6.62 -11.82
CA MET A 69 2.71 7.94 -12.46
C MET A 69 1.65 8.87 -11.86
N ALA A 70 0.60 8.31 -11.28
CA ALA A 70 -0.41 9.06 -10.53
C ALA A 70 0.03 9.44 -9.10
N GLY A 71 1.24 9.06 -8.69
CA GLY A 71 1.80 9.31 -7.36
C GLY A 71 1.57 8.19 -6.35
N GLY A 72 1.05 7.04 -6.78
CA GLY A 72 0.84 5.89 -5.93
C GLY A 72 2.13 5.12 -5.61
N GLU A 73 2.34 4.76 -4.34
CA GLU A 73 3.48 3.94 -3.92
C GLU A 73 3.26 2.47 -4.31
N VAL A 74 4.17 1.87 -5.08
CA VAL A 74 4.03 0.50 -5.62
C VAL A 74 4.86 -0.55 -4.87
N GLY A 75 5.72 -0.13 -3.94
CA GLY A 75 6.62 -1.02 -3.22
C GLY A 75 7.80 -1.52 -4.08
N ILE A 76 8.77 -2.14 -3.41
CA ILE A 76 10.07 -2.49 -4.03
C ILE A 76 9.99 -3.61 -5.08
N ASP A 77 9.04 -4.53 -4.92
CA ASP A 77 8.97 -5.74 -5.75
C ASP A 77 8.04 -5.58 -6.96
N ALA A 78 7.05 -4.67 -6.92
CA ALA A 78 6.10 -4.48 -8.02
C ALA A 78 6.77 -4.12 -9.36
N PRO A 79 7.80 -3.25 -9.43
CA PRO A 79 8.49 -2.96 -10.70
C PRO A 79 9.13 -4.19 -11.36
N ARG A 80 9.39 -5.27 -10.59
CA ARG A 80 9.98 -6.49 -11.13
C ARG A 80 9.00 -7.34 -11.93
N VAL A 81 7.69 -7.10 -11.83
CA VAL A 81 6.63 -7.86 -12.53
C VAL A 81 6.83 -7.89 -14.05
N ARG A 82 7.39 -6.82 -14.64
CA ARG A 82 7.69 -6.76 -16.07
C ARG A 82 8.71 -7.84 -16.52
N LEU A 83 9.54 -8.35 -15.61
CA LEU A 83 10.48 -9.43 -15.92
C LEU A 83 9.75 -10.72 -16.28
N GLN A 84 8.61 -11.03 -15.66
CA GLN A 84 7.81 -12.21 -15.97
C GLN A 84 7.17 -12.12 -17.37
N ALA A 85 6.94 -10.91 -17.88
CA ALA A 85 6.44 -10.69 -19.25
C ALA A 85 7.54 -10.84 -20.31
N THR A 86 8.74 -10.32 -20.04
CA THR A 86 9.84 -10.30 -21.02
C THR A 86 10.74 -11.54 -20.97
N LEU A 87 10.83 -12.20 -19.82
CA LEU A 87 11.58 -13.43 -19.58
C LEU A 87 10.63 -14.50 -19.03
N ALA A 88 9.75 -14.98 -19.91
CA ALA A 88 8.67 -15.91 -19.57
C ALA A 88 9.22 -17.15 -18.80
N PRO A 89 8.79 -17.35 -17.54
CA PRO A 89 9.21 -18.52 -16.78
C PRO A 89 8.54 -19.78 -17.34
N THR A 90 9.18 -20.94 -17.16
CA THR A 90 8.63 -22.23 -17.60
C THR A 90 8.62 -23.25 -16.46
N GLY A 91 7.78 -24.29 -16.59
CA GLY A 91 7.69 -25.39 -15.63
C GLY A 91 7.43 -24.93 -14.20
N GLN A 92 8.19 -25.42 -13.21
CA GLN A 92 7.97 -25.09 -11.80
C GLN A 92 8.15 -23.59 -11.48
N GLN A 93 9.01 -22.90 -12.23
CA GLN A 93 9.16 -21.45 -12.06
C GLN A 93 7.91 -20.71 -12.50
N ALA A 94 7.25 -21.17 -13.58
CA ALA A 94 6.00 -20.58 -14.04
C ALA A 94 4.90 -20.69 -12.97
N VAL A 95 4.79 -21.84 -12.30
CA VAL A 95 3.83 -22.03 -11.21
C VAL A 95 4.07 -21.04 -10.06
N ASN A 96 5.31 -20.91 -9.61
CA ASN A 96 5.63 -20.04 -8.48
C ASN A 96 5.46 -18.56 -8.84
N GLN A 97 5.91 -18.14 -10.02
CA GLN A 97 5.79 -16.77 -10.48
C GLN A 97 4.34 -16.39 -10.80
N SER A 98 3.52 -17.33 -11.27
CA SER A 98 2.09 -17.11 -11.48
C SER A 98 1.37 -16.75 -10.19
N ARG A 99 1.71 -17.40 -9.07
CA ARG A 99 1.16 -17.05 -7.75
C ARG A 99 1.55 -15.64 -7.31
N ASN A 100 2.79 -15.22 -7.60
CA ASN A 100 3.25 -13.86 -7.31
C ASN A 100 2.50 -12.83 -8.14
N VAL A 101 2.29 -13.09 -9.44
CA VAL A 101 1.46 -12.24 -10.32
C VAL A 101 0.05 -12.13 -9.77
N ASP A 102 -0.59 -13.25 -9.42
CA ASP A 102 -1.93 -13.24 -8.80
C ASP A 102 -1.97 -12.43 -7.50
N GLN A 103 -0.93 -12.54 -6.67
CA GLN A 103 -0.84 -11.78 -5.42
C GLN A 103 -0.77 -10.27 -5.69
N PHE A 104 0.06 -9.84 -6.64
CA PHE A 104 0.13 -8.43 -7.03
C PHE A 104 -1.17 -7.94 -7.66
N ILE A 105 -1.84 -8.73 -8.51
CA ILE A 105 -3.15 -8.33 -9.04
C ILE A 105 -4.14 -8.10 -7.90
N ARG A 106 -4.22 -9.00 -6.91
CA ARG A 106 -5.10 -8.82 -5.74
C ARG A 106 -4.71 -7.60 -4.91
N GLU A 107 -3.42 -7.33 -4.74
CA GLU A 107 -2.95 -6.13 -4.04
C GLU A 107 -3.35 -4.85 -4.80
N PHE A 108 -3.17 -4.83 -6.12
CA PHE A 108 -3.52 -3.68 -6.95
C PHE A 108 -5.02 -3.46 -7.09
N ILE A 109 -5.83 -4.52 -7.03
CA ILE A 109 -7.29 -4.41 -6.86
C ILE A 109 -7.61 -3.58 -5.60
N LEU A 110 -6.95 -3.88 -4.49
CA LEU A 110 -7.14 -3.09 -3.27
C LEU A 110 -6.66 -1.64 -3.48
N ARG A 111 -5.47 -1.43 -4.05
CA ARG A 111 -4.93 -0.07 -4.27
C ARG A 111 -5.79 0.81 -5.19
N ASP A 112 -6.44 0.20 -6.18
CA ASP A 112 -7.32 0.88 -7.14
C ASP A 112 -8.72 1.17 -6.58
N GLU A 113 -9.18 0.36 -5.62
CA GLU A 113 -10.42 0.63 -4.90
C GLU A 113 -10.21 1.74 -3.85
N GLU A 114 -10.83 2.90 -4.08
CA GLU A 114 -10.70 4.07 -3.22
C GLU A 114 -10.99 3.74 -1.74
N GLY A 115 -10.03 4.07 -0.88
CA GLY A 115 -10.14 3.88 0.57
C GLY A 115 -10.09 2.43 1.06
N SER A 116 -9.83 1.44 0.19
CA SER A 116 -9.91 0.02 0.57
C SER A 116 -8.90 -0.39 1.65
N LEU A 117 -7.65 0.09 1.54
CA LEU A 117 -6.53 -0.25 2.43
C LEU A 117 -6.49 0.58 3.71
N GLY A 118 -7.33 1.62 3.80
CA GLY A 118 -7.27 2.59 4.89
C GLY A 118 -6.14 3.59 4.72
N LEU A 119 -5.69 4.19 5.83
CA LEU A 119 -4.62 5.18 5.83
C LEU A 119 -3.63 4.88 6.95
N LEU A 120 -2.37 4.64 6.60
CA LEU A 120 -1.26 4.55 7.56
C LEU A 120 -0.53 5.90 7.63
N THR A 121 -0.47 6.48 8.81
CA THR A 121 0.30 7.69 9.12
C THR A 121 1.37 7.39 10.16
N SER A 122 2.48 8.13 10.13
CA SER A 122 3.50 8.06 11.18
C SER A 122 3.47 9.38 11.95
N ASP A 123 3.30 9.29 13.26
CA ASP A 123 3.38 10.45 14.15
C ASP A 123 4.84 10.81 14.42
N THR A 124 5.74 9.83 14.28
CA THR A 124 7.18 10.00 14.44
C THR A 124 7.89 9.86 13.10
N LEU A 125 8.44 10.96 12.57
CA LEU A 125 9.20 10.98 11.31
C LEU A 125 10.67 11.41 11.46
N GLY A 126 11.13 11.58 12.70
CA GLY A 126 12.46 12.09 13.01
C GLY A 126 12.55 13.63 12.95
N PRO A 127 13.77 14.20 13.02
CA PRO A 127 15.06 13.52 13.04
C PRO A 127 15.27 12.69 14.31
N PHE A 128 16.00 11.57 14.19
CA PHE A 128 16.38 10.73 15.31
C PHE A 128 17.83 11.00 15.72
N VAL A 129 18.09 10.98 17.03
CA VAL A 129 19.45 11.14 17.56
C VAL A 129 20.17 9.79 17.49
N VAL A 130 21.38 9.78 16.94
CA VAL A 130 22.24 8.58 16.88
C VAL A 130 22.59 8.11 18.29
N SER A 131 22.74 6.80 18.48
CA SER A 131 23.05 6.18 19.78
C SER A 131 22.02 6.52 20.87
N SER A 132 20.74 6.56 20.50
CA SER A 132 19.62 6.82 21.42
C SER A 132 18.45 5.85 21.20
N MET A 133 17.57 5.73 22.19
CA MET A 133 16.29 5.05 22.03
C MET A 133 15.29 6.01 21.39
N ALA A 134 14.69 5.58 20.28
CA ALA A 134 13.60 6.29 19.63
C ALA A 134 12.31 5.47 19.71
N GLU A 135 11.18 6.16 19.77
CA GLU A 135 9.85 5.56 19.65
C GLU A 135 9.23 5.97 18.31
N LEU A 136 8.93 4.99 17.48
CA LEU A 136 8.18 5.14 16.25
C LEU A 136 6.72 4.80 16.54
N ARG A 137 5.82 5.74 16.27
CA ARG A 137 4.38 5.52 16.36
C ARG A 137 3.76 5.65 14.98
N GLN A 138 3.06 4.61 14.56
CA GLN A 138 2.27 4.59 13.34
C GLN A 138 0.81 4.36 13.67
N THR A 139 -0.06 5.18 13.11
CA THR A 139 -1.50 5.08 13.27
C THR A 139 -2.10 4.65 11.94
N TRP A 140 -2.79 3.51 11.93
CA TRP A 140 -3.59 3.03 10.81
C TRP A 140 -5.07 3.30 11.07
N ARG A 141 -5.70 4.02 10.15
CA ARG A 141 -7.16 4.16 10.10
C ARG A 141 -7.73 3.11 9.16
N VAL A 142 -8.74 2.38 9.64
CA VAL A 142 -9.40 1.33 8.86
C VAL A 142 -9.93 1.84 7.52
N GLY A 143 -9.78 1.00 6.49
CA GLY A 143 -10.34 1.23 5.16
C GLY A 143 -11.75 0.69 4.99
N THR A 144 -12.21 0.64 3.76
CA THR A 144 -13.53 0.06 3.41
C THR A 144 -13.52 -1.46 3.32
N LYS A 145 -12.34 -2.09 3.18
CA LYS A 145 -12.21 -3.55 3.21
C LYS A 145 -11.93 -4.05 4.63
N PRO A 146 -12.66 -5.06 5.11
CA PRO A 146 -12.43 -5.61 6.44
C PRO A 146 -11.12 -6.40 6.49
N ILE A 147 -10.46 -6.36 7.63
CA ILE A 147 -9.43 -7.35 7.98
C ILE A 147 -10.14 -8.66 8.29
N VAL A 148 -9.81 -9.72 7.57
CA VAL A 148 -10.35 -11.05 7.83
C VAL A 148 -9.66 -11.67 9.05
N THR A 149 -10.33 -12.62 9.71
CA THR A 149 -9.75 -13.39 10.83
C THR A 149 -8.42 -14.02 10.44
N GLY A 150 -7.41 -13.86 11.28
CA GLY A 150 -6.04 -14.32 11.01
C GLY A 150 -5.24 -13.41 10.07
N GLY A 151 -5.87 -12.42 9.42
CA GLY A 151 -5.17 -11.27 8.85
C GLY A 151 -4.74 -10.31 9.95
N GLY A 152 -3.97 -9.27 9.63
CA GLY A 152 -3.52 -8.33 10.65
C GLY A 152 -2.29 -7.54 10.23
N PHE A 153 -1.52 -7.12 11.24
CA PHE A 153 -0.35 -6.28 11.05
C PHE A 153 0.90 -7.06 11.41
N TRP A 154 1.91 -7.01 10.55
CA TRP A 154 3.22 -7.53 10.86
C TRP A 154 4.23 -6.38 10.83
N VAL A 155 5.16 -6.39 11.78
CA VAL A 155 6.18 -5.34 11.85
C VAL A 155 7.35 -5.72 10.95
N ALA A 156 7.34 -5.11 9.76
CA ALA A 156 8.34 -5.30 8.73
C ALA A 156 9.75 -4.89 9.23
N ARG A 157 10.75 -5.71 8.89
CA ARG A 157 12.16 -5.42 9.17
C ARG A 157 12.95 -5.45 7.87
N HIS A 158 13.49 -4.30 7.46
CA HIS A 158 14.34 -4.25 6.28
C HIS A 158 15.63 -5.06 6.48
N PHE A 159 15.98 -5.90 5.50
CA PHE A 159 17.06 -6.88 5.58
C PHE A 159 18.46 -6.26 5.78
N ASN A 160 18.67 -5.03 5.31
CA ASN A 160 19.93 -4.29 5.49
C ASN A 160 20.02 -3.50 6.80
N ALA A 161 18.98 -3.55 7.65
CA ALA A 161 18.95 -2.76 8.87
C ALA A 161 19.23 -3.61 10.12
N ASN A 162 20.21 -3.17 10.91
CA ASN A 162 20.61 -3.84 12.15
C ASN A 162 19.78 -3.41 13.36
N TRP A 163 18.45 -3.61 13.32
CA TRP A 163 17.54 -3.18 14.39
C TRP A 163 17.49 -4.08 15.64
N GLY A 164 18.42 -5.02 15.78
CA GLY A 164 18.34 -6.05 16.83
C GLY A 164 17.13 -6.98 16.66
N THR A 165 16.63 -7.56 17.76
CA THR A 165 15.47 -8.47 17.76
C THR A 165 14.23 -7.72 18.24
N PHE A 166 13.14 -7.79 17.47
CA PHE A 166 11.85 -7.30 17.93
C PHE A 166 11.25 -8.23 18.98
N GLN A 167 10.60 -7.65 19.98
CA GLN A 167 10.02 -8.35 21.14
C GLN A 167 8.79 -7.59 21.67
N THR A 168 7.98 -8.24 22.49
CA THR A 168 6.69 -7.70 23.02
C THR A 168 6.59 -7.82 24.55
N GLU A 169 7.69 -8.13 25.21
CA GLU A 169 7.76 -8.55 26.62
C GLU A 169 8.24 -7.42 27.54
N ASN A 170 9.28 -6.68 27.14
CA ASN A 170 9.86 -5.61 27.95
C ASN A 170 9.68 -4.25 27.28
N PRO A 171 8.71 -3.42 27.73
CA PRO A 171 8.44 -2.11 27.13
C PRO A 171 9.60 -1.11 27.26
N ALA A 172 10.56 -1.35 28.16
CA ALA A 172 11.72 -0.48 28.35
C ALA A 172 12.94 -0.87 27.49
N ALA A 173 12.90 -2.03 26.80
CA ALA A 173 14.03 -2.53 26.01
C ALA A 173 13.93 -2.18 24.52
N ALA A 174 15.06 -2.24 23.82
CA ALA A 174 15.12 -2.08 22.37
C ALA A 174 14.27 -3.15 21.68
N GLY A 175 13.73 -2.80 20.52
CA GLY A 175 12.90 -3.69 19.71
C GLY A 175 11.53 -3.99 20.32
N TYR A 176 11.12 -3.29 21.38
CA TYR A 176 9.76 -3.46 21.91
C TYR A 176 8.73 -3.02 20.87
N VAL A 177 7.74 -3.87 20.63
CA VAL A 177 6.62 -3.62 19.74
C VAL A 177 5.33 -3.83 20.52
N SER A 178 4.37 -2.93 20.32
CA SER A 178 3.00 -3.11 20.80
C SER A 178 1.99 -2.64 19.76
N ILE A 179 0.76 -3.12 19.89
CA ILE A 179 -0.39 -2.67 19.11
C ILE A 179 -1.52 -2.34 20.07
N SER A 180 -2.25 -1.29 19.76
CA SER A 180 -3.47 -0.90 20.46
C SER A 180 -4.49 -0.38 19.47
N THR A 181 -5.75 -0.34 19.89
CA THR A 181 -6.88 0.06 19.05
C THR A 181 -7.89 0.79 19.92
N ASP A 182 -8.59 1.76 19.35
CA ASP A 182 -9.69 2.48 20.01
C ASP A 182 -11.04 1.75 19.91
N ASP A 183 -11.04 0.61 19.22
CA ASP A 183 -12.17 -0.30 19.07
C ASP A 183 -12.15 -1.40 20.13
N ASP A 184 -13.10 -1.37 21.07
CA ASP A 184 -13.22 -2.37 22.12
C ASP A 184 -13.58 -3.78 21.58
N ASP A 185 -14.13 -3.87 20.36
CA ASP A 185 -14.46 -5.14 19.70
C ASP A 185 -13.29 -5.72 18.88
N ALA A 186 -12.20 -4.96 18.73
CA ALA A 186 -11.00 -5.36 18.02
C ALA A 186 -9.98 -6.00 18.98
N VAL A 187 -9.73 -7.30 18.80
CA VAL A 187 -8.74 -8.03 19.61
C VAL A 187 -7.62 -8.55 18.71
N PHE A 188 -6.38 -8.26 19.08
CA PHE A 188 -5.20 -8.75 18.40
C PHE A 188 -4.51 -9.84 19.23
N GLU A 189 -4.23 -10.98 18.59
CA GLU A 189 -3.35 -12.01 19.13
C GLU A 189 -1.95 -11.86 18.55
N ARG A 190 -0.95 -12.00 19.42
CA ARG A 190 0.44 -12.01 19.00
C ARG A 190 0.82 -13.40 18.51
N GLU A 191 1.30 -13.47 17.27
CA GLU A 191 1.86 -14.66 16.66
C GLU A 191 3.23 -14.38 16.04
N THR A 192 3.94 -15.47 15.70
CA THR A 192 5.17 -15.40 14.91
C THR A 192 4.89 -16.01 13.55
N ILE A 193 5.11 -15.23 12.48
CA ILE A 193 5.08 -15.72 11.10
C ILE A 193 6.48 -15.81 10.54
N MET A 194 6.69 -16.69 9.56
CA MET A 194 7.93 -16.77 8.80
C MET A 194 7.82 -15.88 7.56
N ALA A 195 8.21 -14.62 7.70
CA ALA A 195 8.17 -13.66 6.61
C ALA A 195 9.36 -13.87 5.66
N SER A 196 9.24 -13.41 4.41
CA SER A 196 10.30 -13.54 3.40
C SER A 196 10.46 -12.22 2.64
N GLY A 197 11.53 -12.12 1.84
CA GLY A 197 11.79 -10.95 0.99
C GLY A 197 12.50 -9.82 1.72
N PRO A 198 12.58 -8.62 1.11
CA PRO A 198 13.36 -7.50 1.64
C PRO A 198 12.96 -7.06 3.05
N HIS A 199 11.73 -7.33 3.48
CA HIS A 199 11.18 -6.91 4.76
C HIS A 199 10.96 -8.05 5.78
N GLY A 200 11.27 -9.29 5.39
CA GLY A 200 10.97 -10.48 6.19
C GLY A 200 12.07 -11.53 6.23
N GLY A 201 13.13 -11.37 5.45
CA GLY A 201 14.22 -12.34 5.36
C GLY A 201 14.68 -12.52 3.92
N PHE A 202 15.79 -11.87 3.54
CA PHE A 202 16.24 -11.82 2.15
C PHE A 202 16.77 -13.16 1.64
N ARG A 203 17.50 -13.90 2.48
CA ARG A 203 18.16 -15.18 2.10
C ARG A 203 17.31 -16.40 2.44
N SER A 204 16.49 -16.29 3.47
CA SER A 204 15.59 -17.33 3.95
C SER A 204 14.49 -16.67 4.78
N PRO A 205 13.32 -17.31 4.92
CA PRO A 205 12.29 -16.77 5.79
C PRO A 205 12.81 -16.54 7.21
N GLN A 206 12.44 -15.42 7.85
CA GLN A 206 12.80 -15.12 9.24
C GLN A 206 11.55 -14.92 10.10
N PRO A 207 11.62 -15.20 11.41
CA PRO A 207 10.51 -14.94 12.32
C PRO A 207 10.21 -13.43 12.38
N ALA A 208 8.94 -13.08 12.25
CA ALA A 208 8.42 -11.73 12.39
C ALA A 208 7.21 -11.70 13.33
N ILE A 209 7.10 -10.62 14.11
CA ILE A 209 5.96 -10.40 15.00
C ILE A 209 4.76 -10.02 14.14
N HIS A 210 3.69 -10.81 14.28
CA HIS A 210 2.38 -10.59 13.67
C HIS A 210 1.34 -10.37 14.77
N PHE A 211 0.52 -9.35 14.61
CA PHE A 211 -0.67 -9.11 15.41
C PHE A 211 -1.88 -9.54 14.59
N ALA A 212 -2.29 -10.79 14.77
CA ALA A 212 -3.40 -11.41 14.10
C ALA A 212 -4.72 -10.89 14.68
N TRP A 213 -5.62 -10.46 13.81
CA TRP A 213 -6.98 -10.10 14.18
C TRP A 213 -7.76 -11.34 14.59
N LEU A 214 -8.22 -11.36 15.83
CA LEU A 214 -9.17 -12.34 16.33
C LEU A 214 -10.59 -11.85 16.04
N LYS A 215 -11.41 -12.73 15.46
CA LYS A 215 -12.83 -12.42 15.29
C LYS A 215 -13.48 -12.27 16.67
N VAL A 216 -14.02 -11.10 16.96
CA VAL A 216 -15.08 -10.93 17.95
C VAL A 216 -16.35 -10.53 17.21
N ASN A 217 -17.50 -11.01 17.69
CA ASN A 217 -18.79 -10.98 17.01
C ASN A 217 -19.16 -9.57 16.49
N TRP A 218 -19.27 -9.39 15.17
CA TRP A 218 -19.93 -8.21 14.61
C TRP A 218 -21.39 -8.52 14.25
N ILE A 219 -22.30 -7.83 14.95
CA ILE A 219 -23.60 -7.43 14.43
C ILE A 219 -23.45 -5.96 14.00
N VAL A 220 -23.30 -5.75 12.69
CA VAL A 220 -23.38 -4.46 11.96
C VAL A 220 -22.19 -3.50 12.10
N ALA A 221 -21.74 -2.99 10.95
CA ALA A 221 -20.59 -2.10 10.72
C ALA A 221 -20.45 -0.91 11.69
N PRO A 222 -19.22 -0.50 12.06
CA PRO A 222 -19.04 0.71 12.85
C PRO A 222 -19.30 1.96 12.01
N VAL A 223 -20.02 2.90 12.62
CA VAL A 223 -20.39 4.22 12.10
C VAL A 223 -19.25 5.25 12.34
N SER A 224 -18.08 4.80 12.81
CA SER A 224 -16.92 5.63 13.15
C SER A 224 -15.63 5.02 12.59
N PRO A 225 -14.66 5.85 12.17
CA PRO A 225 -13.38 5.34 11.68
C PRO A 225 -12.58 4.75 12.84
N LEU A 226 -12.34 3.43 12.80
CA LEU A 226 -11.48 2.74 13.75
C LEU A 226 -10.02 3.16 13.55
N LEU A 227 -9.31 3.41 14.65
CA LEU A 227 -7.90 3.76 14.68
C LEU A 227 -7.11 2.67 15.41
N THR A 228 -6.20 2.02 14.69
CA THR A 228 -5.23 1.09 15.25
C THR A 228 -3.86 1.74 15.30
N VAL A 229 -3.25 1.79 16.48
CA VAL A 229 -1.92 2.38 16.72
C VAL A 229 -0.91 1.26 16.92
N ILE A 230 0.14 1.25 16.11
CA ILE A 230 1.30 0.38 16.22
C ILE A 230 2.47 1.22 16.75
N GLU A 231 3.05 0.79 17.86
CA GLU A 231 4.19 1.44 18.49
C GLU A 231 5.40 0.52 18.46
N VAL A 232 6.54 1.06 18.03
CA VAL A 232 7.82 0.35 17.94
C VAL A 232 8.91 1.20 18.59
N ARG A 233 9.57 0.67 19.62
CA ARG A 233 10.78 1.27 20.21
C ARG A 233 12.02 0.65 19.61
N VAL A 234 12.89 1.50 19.08
CA VAL A 234 14.10 1.08 18.37
C VAL A 234 15.31 1.75 19.01
N ALA A 235 16.35 0.97 19.30
CA ALA A 235 17.67 1.53 19.58
C ALA A 235 18.30 1.94 18.25
N GLN A 236 18.64 3.22 18.10
CA GLN A 236 19.46 3.70 16.99
C GLN A 236 20.91 3.48 17.39
N GLU A 237 21.61 2.55 16.73
CA GLU A 237 23.05 2.32 16.94
C GLU A 237 23.89 3.47 16.36
#